data_AF-A0A7S2CDQ9-F1
#
_entry.id   AF-A0A7S2CDQ9-F1
#
_cell.length_a   1.000
_cell.length_b   1.000
_cell.length_c   1.000
_cell.angle_alpha   90.00
_cell.angle_beta   90.00
_cell.angle_gamma   90.00
#
_symmetry.space_group_name_H-M   'P 1'
#
loop_
_entity.id
_entity.type
_entity.pdbx_description
1 polymer ?
#
loop_
_entity_poly.entity_id
_entity_poly.type
_entity_poly.pdbx_seq_one_letter_code
_entity_poly.pdbx_strand_id
1 'polypeptide(L)'
;LVARREIATLLDEQAFEKSSIEKLQAYLDEQIATETYDFVANKALLKLYSFYPDQASDQYIALALTKALMALPSTDMMLLLYLVPESAQTKEPVATLVRCAVHLETAKFVEFWEVANLGGNELLDAVSGFDEAIRSYMIGVLSITFQKVESETFADLLALDEGDLEEYVSANQSDKLSIEGKNVVFTPNSENQQRPKKFKENISFDQMLPLIDFLASS
;
A
#
# COMPACT_ATOMS: atom_id res chain seq x y z
N LEU A 1 -19.56 -3.76 11.22
CA LEU A 1 -19.75 -5.25 11.23
C LEU A 1 -21.06 -5.70 10.59
N VAL A 2 -22.18 -4.99 10.84
CA VAL A 2 -23.48 -5.30 10.20
C VAL A 2 -23.45 -4.97 8.70
N ALA A 3 -23.02 -3.76 8.32
CA ALA A 3 -22.88 -3.34 6.92
C ALA A 3 -21.98 -4.28 6.10
N ARG A 4 -20.86 -4.75 6.66
CA ARG A 4 -19.96 -5.71 5.98
C ARG A 4 -20.63 -7.05 5.65
N ARG A 5 -21.53 -7.55 6.51
CA ARG A 5 -22.28 -8.79 6.23
C ARG A 5 -23.35 -8.57 5.16
N GLU A 6 -24.02 -7.42 5.20
CA GLU A 6 -25.02 -7.05 4.20
C GLU A 6 -24.39 -6.88 2.81
N ILE A 7 -23.21 -6.25 2.74
CA ILE A 7 -22.45 -6.13 1.49
C ILE A 7 -21.93 -7.49 1.02
N ALA A 8 -21.49 -8.38 1.92
CA ALA A 8 -21.10 -9.74 1.53
C ALA A 8 -22.27 -10.51 0.88
N THR A 9 -23.46 -10.47 1.48
CA THR A 9 -24.67 -11.07 0.90
C THR A 9 -25.04 -10.40 -0.43
N LEU A 10 -24.94 -9.08 -0.52
CA LEU A 10 -25.20 -8.35 -1.77
C LEU A 10 -24.23 -8.77 -2.87
N LEU A 11 -22.95 -9.00 -2.55
CA LEU A 11 -21.94 -9.44 -3.51
C LEU A 11 -22.17 -10.88 -3.98
N ASP A 12 -22.76 -11.73 -3.14
CA ASP A 12 -23.10 -13.10 -3.52
C ASP A 12 -24.38 -13.17 -4.38
N GLU A 13 -25.36 -12.29 -4.13
CA GLU A 13 -26.70 -12.38 -4.74
C GLU A 13 -26.93 -11.38 -5.90
N GLN A 14 -26.37 -10.17 -5.82
CA GLN A 14 -26.71 -9.03 -6.70
C GLN A 14 -25.47 -8.17 -7.09
N ALA A 15 -24.27 -8.75 -7.08
CA ALA A 15 -22.99 -8.04 -7.31
C ALA A 15 -22.93 -7.17 -8.58
N PHE A 16 -23.75 -7.46 -9.60
CA PHE A 16 -23.66 -6.83 -10.91
C PHE A 16 -24.92 -6.05 -11.32
N GLU A 17 -25.83 -5.79 -10.39
CA GLU A 17 -26.99 -4.93 -10.61
C GLU A 17 -26.61 -3.44 -10.51
N LYS A 18 -27.29 -2.59 -11.29
CA LYS A 18 -27.09 -1.14 -11.26
C LYS A 18 -27.46 -0.52 -9.90
N SER A 19 -28.46 -1.09 -9.22
CA SER A 19 -28.94 -0.69 -7.89
C SER A 19 -27.89 -0.88 -6.78
N SER A 20 -26.90 -1.74 -7.01
CA SER A 20 -25.82 -2.03 -6.06
C SER A 20 -24.78 -0.91 -5.97
N ILE A 21 -24.69 -0.05 -6.98
CA ILE A 21 -23.70 1.06 -7.03
C ILE A 21 -23.90 2.01 -5.85
N GLU A 22 -25.12 2.48 -5.60
CA GLU A 22 -25.42 3.43 -4.51
C GLU A 22 -25.10 2.84 -3.14
N LYS A 23 -25.38 1.55 -2.94
CA LYS A 23 -25.07 0.83 -1.69
C LYS A 23 -23.57 0.68 -1.48
N LEU A 24 -22.81 0.40 -2.54
CA LEU A 24 -21.35 0.26 -2.48
C LEU A 24 -20.66 1.62 -2.30
N GLN A 25 -21.20 2.69 -2.89
CA GLN A 25 -20.75 4.07 -2.65
C GLN A 25 -20.94 4.45 -1.17
N ALA A 26 -22.15 4.25 -0.63
CA ALA A 26 -22.43 4.51 0.78
C ALA A 26 -21.55 3.66 1.72
N TYR A 27 -21.25 2.42 1.32
CA TYR A 27 -20.34 1.57 2.08
C TYR A 27 -18.88 2.05 2.03
N LEU A 28 -18.44 2.63 0.90
CA LEU A 28 -17.12 3.25 0.81
C LEU A 28 -17.04 4.51 1.70
N ASP A 29 -18.11 5.29 1.78
CA ASP A 29 -18.19 6.42 2.70
C ASP A 29 -18.13 5.96 4.18
N GLU A 30 -18.79 4.85 4.53
CA GLU A 30 -18.65 4.22 5.86
C GLU A 30 -17.21 3.73 6.11
N GLN A 31 -16.54 3.14 5.11
CA GLN A 31 -15.15 2.71 5.22
C GLN A 31 -14.20 3.86 5.52
N ILE A 32 -14.47 5.05 4.98
CA ILE A 32 -13.70 6.26 5.28
C ILE A 32 -13.98 6.70 6.72
N ALA A 33 -15.26 6.83 7.09
CA ALA A 33 -15.66 7.27 8.44
C ALA A 33 -15.23 6.33 9.58
N THR A 34 -15.11 5.03 9.30
CA THR A 34 -14.75 3.99 10.29
C THR A 34 -13.31 3.52 10.20
N GLU A 35 -12.51 4.11 9.30
CA GLU A 35 -11.13 3.70 9.02
C GLU A 35 -10.99 2.21 8.68
N THR A 36 -12.04 1.61 8.11
CA THR A 36 -12.02 0.21 7.66
C THR A 36 -11.67 0.12 6.17
N TYR A 37 -11.22 -1.05 5.73
CA TYR A 37 -10.87 -1.29 4.33
C TYR A 37 -11.40 -2.66 3.88
N ASP A 38 -12.18 -2.67 2.80
CA ASP A 38 -12.67 -3.89 2.15
C ASP A 38 -12.37 -3.87 0.64
N PHE A 39 -11.29 -4.54 0.26
CA PHE A 39 -10.84 -4.66 -1.13
C PHE A 39 -11.92 -5.27 -2.05
N VAL A 40 -12.69 -6.25 -1.57
CA VAL A 40 -13.65 -6.97 -2.40
C VAL A 40 -14.80 -6.05 -2.79
N ALA A 41 -15.31 -5.27 -1.83
CA ALA A 41 -16.35 -4.27 -2.09
C ALA A 41 -15.87 -3.17 -3.04
N ASN A 42 -14.65 -2.66 -2.83
CA ASN A 42 -14.08 -1.59 -3.66
C ASN A 42 -13.83 -2.08 -5.10
N LYS A 43 -13.33 -3.32 -5.25
CA LYS A 43 -13.17 -3.97 -6.54
C LYS A 43 -14.50 -4.17 -7.26
N ALA A 44 -15.54 -4.58 -6.54
CA ALA A 44 -16.88 -4.76 -7.11
C ALA A 44 -17.45 -3.42 -7.61
N LEU A 45 -17.28 -2.33 -6.85
CA LEU A 45 -17.69 -0.99 -7.25
C LEU A 45 -17.00 -0.55 -8.55
N LEU A 46 -15.67 -0.67 -8.65
CA LEU A 46 -14.95 -0.30 -9.87
C LEU A 46 -15.32 -1.19 -11.06
N LYS A 47 -15.61 -2.47 -10.81
CA LYS A 47 -16.08 -3.39 -11.85
C LYS A 47 -17.51 -3.05 -12.32
N LEU A 48 -18.38 -2.55 -11.44
CA LEU A 48 -19.69 -2.04 -11.84
C LEU A 48 -19.57 -0.78 -12.70
N TYR A 49 -18.63 0.11 -12.39
CA TYR A 49 -18.37 1.28 -13.25
C TYR A 49 -17.86 0.92 -14.63
N SER A 50 -17.11 -0.18 -14.79
CA SER A 50 -16.72 -0.65 -16.12
C SER A 50 -17.88 -1.24 -16.92
N PHE A 51 -18.95 -1.72 -16.25
CA PHE A 51 -20.19 -2.14 -16.91
C PHE A 51 -21.17 -0.99 -17.16
N TYR A 52 -21.21 0.01 -16.27
CA TYR A 52 -22.14 1.13 -16.33
C TYR A 52 -21.39 2.47 -16.27
N PRO A 53 -20.70 2.88 -17.36
CA PRO A 53 -19.90 4.09 -17.38
C PRO A 53 -20.72 5.37 -17.12
N ASP A 54 -22.01 5.39 -17.47
CA ASP A 54 -22.93 6.51 -17.22
C ASP A 54 -23.21 6.79 -15.73
N GLN A 55 -22.81 5.88 -14.84
CA GLN A 55 -22.94 6.02 -13.39
C GLN A 55 -21.59 6.14 -12.69
N ALA A 56 -20.49 6.10 -13.44
CA ALA A 56 -19.16 6.22 -12.88
C ALA A 56 -18.94 7.62 -12.33
N SER A 57 -18.44 7.69 -11.10
CA SER A 57 -18.03 8.92 -10.46
C SER A 57 -16.53 8.89 -10.25
N ASP A 58 -15.83 9.84 -10.88
CA ASP A 58 -14.38 10.01 -10.76
C ASP A 58 -13.95 10.19 -9.29
N GLN A 59 -14.80 10.81 -8.47
CA GLN A 59 -14.57 10.98 -7.03
C GLN A 59 -14.54 9.64 -6.28
N TYR A 60 -15.55 8.77 -6.49
CA TYR A 60 -15.60 7.46 -5.82
C TYR A 60 -14.50 6.51 -6.33
N ILE A 61 -14.10 6.64 -7.60
CA ILE A 61 -12.94 5.93 -8.14
C ILE A 61 -11.68 6.34 -7.38
N ALA A 62 -11.47 7.65 -7.22
CA ALA A 62 -10.33 8.17 -6.50
C ALA A 62 -10.34 7.77 -5.01
N LEU A 63 -11.48 7.84 -4.31
CA LEU A 63 -11.59 7.39 -2.92
C LEU A 63 -11.22 5.89 -2.75
N ALA A 64 -11.70 5.03 -3.65
CA ALA A 64 -11.36 3.62 -3.64
C ALA A 64 -9.85 3.38 -3.84
N LEU A 65 -9.24 4.13 -4.77
CA LEU A 65 -7.80 4.09 -5.03
C LEU A 65 -6.98 4.64 -3.85
N THR A 66 -7.42 5.73 -3.21
CA THR A 66 -6.78 6.29 -2.01
C THR A 66 -6.74 5.27 -0.88
N LYS A 67 -7.87 4.60 -0.60
CA LYS A 67 -7.92 3.55 0.43
C LYS A 67 -7.02 2.35 0.09
N ALA A 68 -6.91 1.99 -1.19
CA ALA A 68 -5.99 0.94 -1.63
C ALA A 68 -4.52 1.38 -1.54
N LEU A 69 -4.23 2.66 -1.76
CA LEU A 69 -2.89 3.24 -1.59
C LEU A 69 -2.45 3.21 -0.12
N MET A 70 -3.38 3.46 0.81
CA MET A 70 -3.13 3.33 2.26
C MET A 70 -2.91 1.88 2.72
N ALA A 71 -3.30 0.89 1.91
CA ALA A 71 -3.13 -0.53 2.21
C ALA A 71 -1.77 -1.10 1.72
N LEU A 72 -0.84 -0.24 1.28
CA LEU A 72 0.53 -0.64 0.97
C LEU A 72 1.17 -1.33 2.20
N PRO A 73 1.94 -2.42 2.00
CA PRO A 73 2.55 -2.89 0.76
C PRO A 73 1.68 -3.84 -0.10
N SER A 74 0.36 -3.93 0.12
CA SER A 74 -0.51 -4.75 -0.73
C SER A 74 -0.47 -4.30 -2.20
N THR A 75 -0.69 -5.24 -3.12
CA THR A 75 -0.80 -4.97 -4.57
C THR A 75 -2.17 -4.43 -4.99
N ASP A 76 -3.04 -4.12 -4.03
CA ASP A 76 -4.45 -3.77 -4.26
C ASP A 76 -4.61 -2.53 -5.14
N MET A 77 -3.80 -1.49 -4.92
CA MET A 77 -3.87 -0.25 -5.72
C MET A 77 -3.71 -0.57 -7.21
N MET A 78 -2.67 -1.33 -7.55
CA MET A 78 -2.39 -1.75 -8.93
C MET A 78 -3.55 -2.57 -9.51
N LEU A 79 -4.11 -3.51 -8.73
CA LEU A 79 -5.24 -4.35 -9.16
C LEU A 79 -6.51 -3.52 -9.42
N LEU A 80 -6.80 -2.52 -8.59
CA LEU A 80 -7.92 -1.62 -8.79
C LEU A 80 -7.69 -0.69 -9.99
N LEU A 81 -6.47 -0.17 -10.17
CA LEU A 81 -6.12 0.69 -11.29
C LEU A 81 -6.35 0.00 -12.65
N TYR A 82 -6.06 -1.30 -12.76
CA TYR A 82 -6.35 -2.07 -13.98
C TYR A 82 -7.84 -2.18 -14.33
N LEU A 83 -8.75 -1.93 -13.39
CA LEU A 83 -10.19 -1.90 -13.65
C LEU A 83 -10.68 -0.51 -14.08
N VAL A 84 -9.88 0.53 -13.84
CA VAL A 84 -10.23 1.92 -14.18
C VAL A 84 -9.84 2.21 -15.63
N PRO A 85 -10.76 2.72 -16.48
CA PRO A 85 -10.45 3.09 -17.85
C PRO A 85 -9.35 4.16 -17.93
N GLU A 86 -8.48 4.10 -18.95
CA GLU A 86 -7.38 5.05 -19.17
C GLU A 86 -7.86 6.52 -19.25
N SER A 87 -9.06 6.74 -19.79
CA SER A 87 -9.69 8.06 -19.86
C SER A 87 -10.03 8.66 -18.48
N ALA A 88 -10.21 7.83 -17.45
CA ALA A 88 -10.40 8.27 -16.07
C ALA A 88 -9.05 8.40 -15.35
N GLN A 89 -8.08 7.53 -15.65
CA GLN A 89 -6.72 7.59 -15.08
C GLN A 89 -5.98 8.89 -15.40
N THR A 90 -6.29 9.51 -16.54
CA THR A 90 -5.67 10.77 -17.00
C THR A 90 -6.36 12.03 -16.47
N LYS A 91 -7.49 11.89 -15.77
CA LYS A 91 -8.25 13.00 -15.20
C LYS A 91 -7.94 13.17 -13.73
N GLU A 92 -7.95 14.41 -13.25
CA GLU A 92 -7.88 14.68 -11.82
C GLU A 92 -9.22 14.29 -11.15
N PRO A 93 -9.18 13.74 -9.92
CA PRO A 93 -8.01 13.56 -9.05
C PRO A 93 -7.26 12.22 -9.23
N VAL A 94 -7.73 11.34 -10.11
CA VAL A 94 -7.14 10.00 -10.31
C VAL A 94 -5.70 10.09 -10.86
N ALA A 95 -5.42 11.02 -11.75
CA ALA A 95 -4.09 11.24 -12.31
C ALA A 95 -3.05 11.54 -11.22
N THR A 96 -3.40 12.37 -10.23
CA THR A 96 -2.56 12.61 -9.05
C THR A 96 -2.28 11.32 -8.28
N LEU A 97 -3.30 10.51 -8.01
CA LEU A 97 -3.12 9.24 -7.28
C LEU A 97 -2.21 8.26 -8.02
N VAL A 98 -2.30 8.20 -9.35
CA VAL A 98 -1.41 7.35 -10.16
C VAL A 98 0.04 7.83 -10.04
N ARG A 99 0.29 9.15 -10.12
CA ARG A 99 1.63 9.70 -9.91
C ARG A 99 2.16 9.38 -8.51
N CYS A 100 1.32 9.58 -7.48
CA CYS A 100 1.65 9.26 -6.10
C CYS A 100 2.05 7.78 -5.93
N ALA A 101 1.28 6.85 -6.51
CA ALA A 101 1.60 5.42 -6.46
C ALA A 101 2.96 5.12 -7.07
N VAL A 102 3.29 5.72 -8.23
CA VAL A 102 4.60 5.54 -8.88
C VAL A 102 5.74 6.06 -7.99
N HIS A 103 5.58 7.22 -7.33
CA HIS A 103 6.60 7.74 -6.42
C HIS A 103 6.81 6.83 -5.20
N LEU A 104 5.73 6.27 -4.65
CA LEU A 104 5.82 5.32 -3.54
C LEU A 104 6.51 4.01 -3.96
N GLU A 105 6.15 3.45 -5.11
CA GLU A 105 6.77 2.23 -5.66
C GLU A 105 8.26 2.42 -5.99
N THR A 106 8.64 3.61 -6.45
CA THR A 106 10.04 3.96 -6.77
C THR A 106 10.82 4.52 -5.57
N ALA A 107 10.24 4.49 -4.38
CA ALA A 107 10.80 5.00 -3.12
C ALA A 107 11.25 6.48 -3.18
N LYS A 108 10.56 7.29 -4.00
CA LYS A 108 10.81 8.72 -4.15
C LYS A 108 9.89 9.54 -3.24
N PHE A 109 10.14 9.46 -1.93
CA PHE A 109 9.21 9.97 -0.92
C PHE A 109 9.08 11.49 -0.87
N VAL A 110 10.16 12.24 -1.12
CA VAL A 110 10.09 13.71 -1.18
C VAL A 110 9.20 14.17 -2.36
N GLU A 111 9.43 13.61 -3.55
CA GLU A 111 8.61 13.89 -4.74
C GLU A 111 7.13 13.50 -4.52
N PHE A 112 6.88 12.41 -3.76
CA PHE A 112 5.51 12.02 -3.39
C PHE A 112 4.80 13.14 -2.61
N TRP A 113 5.42 13.71 -1.58
CA TRP A 113 4.80 14.77 -0.78
C TRP A 113 4.58 16.06 -1.58
N GLU A 114 5.48 16.38 -2.51
CA GLU A 114 5.27 17.50 -3.44
C GLU A 114 4.01 17.27 -4.29
N VAL A 115 3.87 16.09 -4.90
CA VAL A 115 2.71 15.76 -5.74
C VAL A 115 1.42 15.67 -4.91
N ALA A 116 1.49 15.11 -3.71
CA ALA A 116 0.36 15.04 -2.78
C ALA A 116 -0.07 16.44 -2.27
N ASN A 117 0.84 17.39 -2.14
CA ASN A 117 0.48 18.76 -1.70
C ASN A 117 0.07 19.67 -2.87
N LEU A 118 0.61 19.46 -4.08
CA LEU A 118 0.28 20.23 -5.29
C LEU A 118 -1.15 20.00 -5.80
N GLY A 119 -1.76 18.86 -5.45
CA GLY A 119 -3.06 18.44 -5.98
C GLY A 119 -4.28 19.20 -5.47
N GLY A 120 -4.15 20.12 -4.50
CA GLY A 120 -5.33 20.77 -3.88
C GLY A 120 -6.27 19.73 -3.28
N ASN A 121 -5.71 18.84 -2.45
CA ASN A 121 -6.27 17.53 -2.18
C ASN A 121 -7.35 17.52 -1.10
N GLU A 122 -8.47 18.19 -1.34
CA GLU A 122 -9.71 17.97 -0.57
C GLU A 122 -10.04 16.48 -0.47
N LEU A 123 -9.66 15.67 -1.47
CA LEU A 123 -9.87 14.23 -1.48
C LEU A 123 -8.92 13.44 -0.58
N LEU A 124 -7.62 13.78 -0.53
CA LEU A 124 -6.71 13.10 0.41
C LEU A 124 -6.99 13.55 1.84
N ASP A 125 -7.25 14.84 2.03
CA ASP A 125 -7.63 15.43 3.32
C ASP A 125 -8.96 14.87 3.84
N ALA A 126 -9.86 14.45 2.94
CA ALA A 126 -11.11 13.81 3.31
C ALA A 126 -10.94 12.39 3.89
N VAL A 127 -9.80 11.73 3.65
CA VAL A 127 -9.56 10.37 4.15
C VAL A 127 -8.70 10.43 5.40
N SER A 128 -9.32 10.20 6.56
CA SER A 128 -8.61 10.20 7.83
C SER A 128 -7.52 9.13 7.87
N GLY A 129 -6.37 9.49 8.46
CA GLY A 129 -5.23 8.59 8.62
C GLY A 129 -4.41 8.34 7.35
N PHE A 130 -4.65 9.07 6.24
CA PHE A 130 -3.89 8.91 5.00
C PHE A 130 -2.39 9.08 5.22
N ASP A 131 -1.96 10.23 5.74
CA ASP A 131 -0.54 10.50 5.97
C ASP A 131 0.12 9.47 6.88
N GLU A 132 -0.58 9.02 7.93
CA GLU A 132 -0.07 8.03 8.88
C GLU A 132 0.15 6.68 8.20
N ALA A 133 -0.80 6.23 7.39
CA ALA A 133 -0.67 4.98 6.63
C ALA A 133 0.51 5.04 5.65
N ILE A 134 0.68 6.16 4.94
CA ILE A 134 1.77 6.35 4.00
C ILE A 134 3.13 6.42 4.73
N ARG A 135 3.25 7.19 5.81
CA ARG A 135 4.48 7.25 6.62
C ARG A 135 4.82 5.87 7.19
N SER A 136 3.85 5.11 7.67
CA SER A 136 4.07 3.75 8.16
C SER A 136 4.63 2.82 7.07
N TYR A 137 4.12 2.93 5.84
CA TYR A 137 4.67 2.22 4.68
C TYR A 137 6.11 2.66 4.37
N MET A 138 6.39 3.96 4.29
CA MET A 138 7.73 4.50 4.03
C MET A 138 8.74 3.99 5.06
N ILE A 139 8.38 4.00 6.34
CA ILE A 139 9.19 3.48 7.44
C ILE A 139 9.42 1.97 7.27
N GLY A 140 8.38 1.23 6.86
CA GLY A 140 8.50 -0.19 6.49
C GLY A 140 9.57 -0.42 5.43
N VAL A 141 9.54 0.34 4.33
CA VAL A 141 10.54 0.25 3.25
C VAL A 141 11.94 0.60 3.78
N LEU A 142 12.09 1.70 4.51
CA LEU A 142 13.38 2.15 5.04
C LEU A 142 13.98 1.16 6.04
N SER A 143 13.15 0.52 6.87
CA SER A 143 13.60 -0.49 7.85
C SER A 143 14.17 -1.76 7.22
N ILE A 144 13.81 -2.05 5.97
CA ILE A 144 14.30 -3.19 5.20
C ILE A 144 15.63 -2.83 4.50
N THR A 145 15.79 -1.56 4.07
CA THR A 145 16.93 -1.12 3.27
C THR A 145 18.07 -0.51 4.08
N PHE A 146 17.79 0.07 5.25
CA PHE A 146 18.76 0.78 6.07
C PHE A 146 18.87 0.21 7.48
N GLN A 147 20.07 0.31 8.06
CA GLN A 147 20.31 0.08 9.48
C GLN A 147 20.30 1.40 10.26
N LYS A 148 20.84 2.47 9.67
CA LYS A 148 20.91 3.82 10.24
C LYS A 148 20.69 4.85 9.14
N VAL A 149 19.97 5.93 9.45
CA VAL A 149 19.73 7.09 8.58
C VAL A 149 19.88 8.36 9.43
N GLU A 150 20.39 9.44 8.85
CA GLU A 150 20.49 10.73 9.54
C GLU A 150 19.09 11.31 9.82
N SER A 151 18.88 11.89 11.00
CA SER A 151 17.56 12.38 11.42
C SER A 151 16.99 13.45 10.48
N GLU A 152 17.83 14.36 9.97
CA GLU A 152 17.45 15.40 9.01
C GLU A 152 16.89 14.77 7.72
N THR A 153 17.65 13.85 7.11
CA THR A 153 17.19 13.13 5.91
C THR A 153 15.94 12.29 6.16
N PHE A 154 15.81 11.68 7.34
CA PHE A 154 14.63 10.89 7.68
C PHE A 154 13.38 11.76 7.86
N ALA A 155 13.54 12.95 8.45
CA ALA A 155 12.47 13.95 8.57
C ALA A 155 12.00 14.45 7.20
N ASP A 156 12.94 14.76 6.29
CA ASP A 156 12.64 15.16 4.91
C ASP A 156 11.84 14.09 4.16
N LEU A 157 12.20 12.81 4.31
CA LEU A 157 11.52 11.70 3.64
C LEU A 157 10.07 11.54 4.12
N LEU A 158 9.77 11.83 5.38
CA LEU A 158 8.43 11.74 5.96
C LEU A 158 7.63 13.05 5.90
N ALA A 159 8.25 14.11 5.38
CA ALA A 159 7.73 15.48 5.42
C ALA A 159 7.29 15.89 6.84
N LEU A 160 8.16 15.64 7.82
CA LEU A 160 7.97 16.05 9.22
C LEU A 160 9.03 17.10 9.59
N ASP A 161 8.68 18.02 10.48
CA ASP A 161 9.66 18.92 11.10
C ASP A 161 10.55 18.13 12.08
N GLU A 162 11.82 18.52 12.22
CA GLU A 162 12.78 17.82 13.10
C GLU A 162 12.30 17.73 14.56
N GLY A 163 11.53 18.72 15.02
CA GLY A 163 10.98 18.77 16.38
C GLY A 163 9.86 17.75 16.64
N ASP A 164 9.11 17.38 15.60
CA ASP A 164 7.96 16.47 15.70
C ASP A 164 8.39 15.01 15.50
N LEU A 165 9.61 14.79 14.99
CA LEU A 165 10.13 13.47 14.67
C LEU A 165 10.23 12.57 15.91
N GLU A 166 10.77 13.08 17.02
CA GLU A 166 10.92 12.30 18.26
C GLU A 166 9.55 11.88 18.83
N GLU A 167 8.59 12.79 18.82
CA GLU A 167 7.22 12.53 19.27
C GLU A 167 6.55 11.48 18.38
N TYR A 168 6.64 11.66 17.06
CA TYR A 168 6.08 10.75 16.07
C TYR A 168 6.64 9.33 16.20
N VAL A 169 7.96 9.21 16.32
CA VAL A 169 8.66 7.93 16.51
C VAL A 169 8.19 7.23 17.78
N SER A 170 8.10 7.98 18.89
CA SER A 170 7.71 7.42 20.19
C SER A 170 6.25 6.94 20.20
N ALA A 171 5.36 7.67 19.53
CA ALA A 171 3.93 7.38 19.50
C ALA A 171 3.57 6.21 18.56
N ASN A 172 4.21 6.13 17.39
CA ASN A 172 3.73 5.27 16.30
C ASN A 172 4.65 4.08 15.97
N GLN A 173 5.97 4.17 16.23
CA GLN A 173 6.94 3.20 15.67
C GLN A 173 8.07 2.79 16.64
N SER A 174 7.89 2.97 17.95
CA SER A 174 8.90 2.72 18.98
C SER A 174 9.48 1.29 18.99
N ASP A 175 8.73 0.30 18.45
CA ASP A 175 9.20 -1.08 18.33
C ASP A 175 10.17 -1.30 17.14
N LYS A 176 10.12 -0.44 16.11
CA LYS A 176 10.83 -0.62 14.83
C LYS A 176 12.07 0.25 14.69
N LEU A 177 12.14 1.36 15.40
CA LEU A 177 13.20 2.35 15.25
C LEU A 177 13.45 3.13 16.55
N SER A 178 14.69 3.55 16.75
CA SER A 178 15.14 4.35 17.88
C SER A 178 15.98 5.53 17.39
N ILE A 179 16.00 6.61 18.16
CA ILE A 179 16.81 7.79 17.84
C ILE A 179 18.07 7.76 18.72
N GLU A 180 19.23 7.64 18.07
CA GLU A 180 20.56 7.65 18.70
C GLU A 180 21.32 8.93 18.28
N GLY A 181 21.12 10.00 19.04
CA GLY A 181 21.76 11.30 18.77
C GLY A 181 21.24 11.91 17.47
N LYS A 182 22.07 11.95 16.43
CA LYS A 182 21.71 12.50 15.10
C LYS A 182 21.24 11.45 14.10
N ASN A 183 21.07 10.20 14.53
CA ASN A 183 20.71 9.11 13.62
C ASN A 183 19.45 8.40 14.12
N VAL A 184 18.60 8.04 13.18
CA VAL A 184 17.53 7.08 13.34
C VAL A 184 18.10 5.69 13.06
N VAL A 185 17.97 4.78 14.02
CA VAL A 185 18.48 3.41 13.98
C VAL A 185 17.30 2.47 13.87
N PHE A 186 17.30 1.61 12.85
CA PHE A 186 16.26 0.62 12.64
C PHE A 186 16.58 -0.67 13.41
N THR A 187 15.56 -1.28 14.00
CA THR A 187 15.69 -2.57 14.68
C THR A 187 16.21 -3.62 13.68
N PRO A 188 17.32 -4.31 14.00
CA PRO A 188 17.91 -5.26 13.07
C PRO A 188 16.96 -6.39 12.68
N ASN A 189 16.78 -6.62 11.39
CA ASN A 189 15.92 -7.70 10.86
C ASN A 189 16.67 -8.56 9.84
N SER A 190 16.04 -9.65 9.38
CA SER A 190 16.65 -10.61 8.46
C SER A 190 17.05 -10.02 7.10
N GLU A 191 16.46 -8.88 6.72
CA GLU A 191 16.72 -8.19 5.46
C GLU A 191 17.77 -7.09 5.63
N ASN A 192 17.79 -6.38 6.76
CA ASN A 192 18.72 -5.28 7.02
C ASN A 192 20.09 -5.76 7.54
N GLN A 193 20.25 -7.04 7.85
CA GLN A 193 21.53 -7.62 8.27
C GLN A 193 22.29 -8.25 7.11
N GLN A 194 23.62 -8.12 7.15
CA GLN A 194 24.50 -8.77 6.17
C GLN A 194 24.33 -10.29 6.25
N ARG A 195 23.72 -10.88 5.22
CA ARG A 195 23.61 -12.33 5.11
C ARG A 195 24.97 -12.92 4.73
N PRO A 196 25.53 -13.85 5.51
CA PRO A 196 26.68 -14.61 5.04
C PRO A 196 26.25 -15.36 3.79
N LYS A 197 26.98 -15.20 2.67
CA LYS A 197 26.81 -16.03 1.47
C LYS A 197 27.09 -17.48 1.88
N LYS A 198 26.03 -18.25 2.17
CA LYS A 198 26.16 -19.69 2.41
C LYS A 198 26.41 -20.37 1.07
N PHE A 199 27.66 -20.37 0.62
CA PHE A 199 28.09 -21.27 -0.45
C PHE A 199 28.20 -22.68 0.14
N LYS A 200 27.05 -23.34 0.28
CA LYS A 200 26.98 -24.80 0.44
C LYS A 200 26.36 -25.33 -0.83
N GLU A 201 27.17 -25.93 -1.69
CA GLU A 201 26.67 -26.91 -2.66
C GLU A 201 26.11 -28.09 -1.86
N ASN A 202 24.85 -28.00 -1.46
CA ASN A 202 24.11 -29.14 -0.95
C ASN A 202 23.64 -29.94 -2.16
N ILE A 203 24.52 -30.76 -2.72
CA ILE A 203 24.05 -31.90 -3.51
C ILE A 203 23.35 -32.82 -2.51
N SER A 204 22.02 -32.96 -2.62
CA SER A 204 21.30 -33.88 -1.74
C SER A 204 21.68 -35.32 -2.09
N PHE A 205 21.63 -36.22 -1.10
CA PHE A 205 21.93 -37.62 -1.34
C PHE A 205 21.02 -38.21 -2.44
N ASP A 206 19.75 -37.77 -2.50
CA ASP A 206 18.80 -38.15 -3.55
C ASP A 206 19.27 -37.75 -4.96
N GLN A 207 19.97 -36.62 -5.09
CA GLN A 207 20.55 -36.18 -6.36
C GLN A 207 21.76 -37.02 -6.79
N MET A 208 22.38 -37.78 -5.87
CA MET A 208 23.47 -38.70 -6.18
C MET A 208 23.01 -40.14 -6.45
N LEU A 209 21.77 -40.51 -6.09
CA LEU A 209 21.24 -41.86 -6.30
C LEU A 209 21.38 -42.34 -7.76
N PRO A 210 21.10 -41.53 -8.81
CA PRO A 210 21.25 -41.98 -10.19
C PRO A 210 22.70 -42.31 -10.58
N LEU A 211 23.67 -41.61 -9.99
CA LEU A 211 25.10 -41.90 -10.20
C LEU A 211 25.51 -43.19 -9.48
N ILE A 212 24.98 -43.43 -8.29
CA ILE A 212 25.23 -44.65 -7.52
C ILE A 212 24.64 -45.87 -8.24
N ASP A 213 23.41 -45.76 -8.77
CA ASP A 213 22.76 -46.83 -9.53
C ASP A 213 23.53 -47.12 -10.83
N PHE A 214 24.00 -46.08 -11.52
CA PHE A 214 24.83 -46.25 -12.72
C PHE A 214 26.13 -47.00 -12.40
N LEU A 215 26.82 -46.62 -11.32
CA LEU A 215 28.06 -47.27 -10.88
C LEU A 215 27.83 -48.69 -10.36
N ALA A 216 26.67 -48.99 -9.75
CA ALA A 216 26.32 -50.32 -9.27
C ALA A 216 25.89 -51.29 -10.39
N SER A 217 25.54 -50.76 -11.57
CA SER A 217 25.13 -51.54 -12.75
C SER A 217 26.28 -51.86 -13.73
N SER A 218 27.50 -51.37 -13.45
CA SER A 218 28.75 -51.68 -14.18
C SER A 218 29.58 -52.73 -13.44
#